data_AF-A0A1F7VFQ2-F1
#
_entry.id   AF-A0A1F7VFQ2-F1
#
_cell.length_a   1.000
_cell.length_b   1.000
_cell.length_c   1.000
_cell.angle_alpha   90.00
_cell.angle_beta   90.00
_cell.angle_gamma   90.00
#
_symmetry.space_group_name_H-M   'P 1'
#
loop_
_entity.id
_entity.type
_entity.pdbx_description
1 polymer ?
#
loop_
_entity_poly.entity_id
_entity_poly.type
_entity_poly.pdbx_seq_one_letter_code
_entity_poly.pdbx_strand_id
1 'polypeptide(L)' 'MGIATLSQKYQIVVPREVRDRLRLKAGAKIMIHPLDDTRAVLTKHPTDYVQALQGLGKEVWQSLGGTDTYILQERSSWDK' A
#
# COMPACT_ATOMS: atom_id res chain seq x y z
N MET A 1 9.51 6.62 -18.48
CA MET A 1 8.54 7.70 -18.20
C MET A 1 7.43 7.61 -19.23
N GLY A 2 6.19 7.38 -18.79
CA GLY A 2 5.04 7.30 -19.69
C GLY A 2 4.18 8.54 -19.58
N ILE A 3 3.84 9.16 -20.71
CA ILE A 3 2.87 10.26 -20.78
C ILE A 3 1.56 9.66 -21.31
N ALA A 4 0.44 10.00 -20.67
CA ALA A 4 -0.88 9.58 -21.10
C ALA A 4 -1.76 10.81 -21.31
N THR A 5 -2.58 10.78 -22.37
CA THR A 5 -3.55 11.85 -22.66
C THR A 5 -4.84 11.60 -21.89
N LEU A 6 -5.39 12.66 -21.30
CA LEU A 6 -6.71 12.64 -20.68
C LEU A 6 -7.78 12.65 -21.78
N SER A 7 -8.61 11.62 -21.83
CA SER A 7 -9.72 11.55 -22.80
C SER A 7 -10.83 12.53 -22.43
N GLN A 8 -11.77 12.75 -23.37
CA GLN A 8 -12.95 13.58 -23.14
C GLN A 8 -13.85 13.11 -21.98
N LYS A 9 -13.74 11.83 -21.59
CA LYS A 9 -14.47 11.26 -20.45
C LYS A 9 -13.64 11.27 -19.16
N TYR A 10 -12.58 12.07 -19.12
CA TYR A 10 -11.64 12.13 -17.98
C TYR A 10 -10.97 10.78 -17.68
N GLN A 11 -10.67 9.99 -18.71
CA GLN A 11 -9.99 8.69 -18.56
C GLN A 11 -8.56 8.77 -19.06
N ILE A 12 -7.65 8.07 -18.39
CA ILE A 12 -6.27 7.88 -18.86
C ILE A 12 -6.02 6.40 -19.13
N VAL A 13 -5.23 6.10 -20.15
CA VAL A 13 -4.74 4.75 -20.38
C VAL A 13 -3.52 4.52 -19.48
N VAL A 14 -3.59 3.51 -18.62
CA VAL A 14 -2.45 3.13 -17.77
C VAL A 14 -1.36 2.47 -18.66
N PRO A 15 -0.16 3.06 -18.77
CA PRO A 15 0.90 2.52 -19.62
C PRO A 15 1.27 1.08 -19.25
N ARG A 16 1.74 0.30 -20.24
CA ARG A 16 2.09 -1.13 -20.04
C ARG A 16 3.06 -1.33 -18.88
N GLU A 17 4.11 -0.53 -18.80
CA GLU A 17 5.11 -0.62 -17.73
C GLU A 17 4.47 -0.50 -16.32
N VAL A 18 3.52 0.42 -16.16
CA VAL A 18 2.83 0.62 -14.87
C VAL A 18 1.89 -0.55 -14.58
N ARG A 19 1.17 -1.06 -15.59
CA ARG A 19 0.30 -2.24 -15.43
C ARG A 19 1.08 -3.47 -14.99
N ASP A 20 2.25 -3.71 -15.58
CA ASP A 20 3.08 -4.87 -15.28
C ASP A 20 3.68 -4.78 -13.86
N ARG A 21 4.20 -3.61 -13.48
CA ARG A 21 4.74 -3.38 -12.12
C ARG A 21 3.67 -3.51 -11.03
N LEU A 22 2.48 -2.95 -11.26
CA LEU A 22 1.36 -3.02 -10.32
C LEU A 22 0.54 -4.33 -10.43
N ARG A 23 0.90 -5.21 -11.36
CA ARG A 23 0.20 -6.47 -11.67
C ARG A 23 -1.32 -6.26 -11.84
N LEU A 24 -1.67 -5.21 -12.58
CA LEU A 24 -3.05 -4.84 -12.86
C LEU A 24 -3.64 -5.74 -13.93
N LYS A 25 -4.85 -6.23 -13.69
CA LYS A 25 -5.66 -7.00 -14.65
C LYS A 25 -6.83 -6.15 -15.12
N ALA A 26 -7.43 -6.49 -16.26
CA ALA A 26 -8.68 -5.87 -16.68
C ALA A 26 -9.75 -6.03 -15.58
N GLY A 27 -10.48 -4.94 -15.30
CA GLY A 27 -11.46 -4.91 -14.21
C GLY A 27 -10.89 -4.72 -12.80
N ALA A 28 -9.56 -4.59 -12.63
CA ALA A 28 -8.97 -4.27 -11.34
C ALA A 28 -9.41 -2.88 -10.87
N LYS A 29 -9.76 -2.77 -9.59
CA LYS A 29 -10.02 -1.50 -8.92
C LYS A 29 -8.69 -0.83 -8.54
N ILE A 30 -8.62 0.48 -8.71
CA ILE A 30 -7.45 1.31 -8.38
C ILE A 30 -7.94 2.39 -7.41
N MET A 31 -7.21 2.60 -6.33
CA MET A 31 -7.42 3.74 -5.45
C MET A 31 -6.60 4.91 -5.95
N ILE A 32 -7.19 6.08 -5.98
CA ILE A 32 -6.56 7.32 -6.45
C ILE A 32 -6.60 8.29 -5.28
N HIS A 33 -5.42 8.66 -4.77
CA HIS A 33 -5.30 9.56 -3.62
C HIS A 33 -4.66 10.87 -4.09
N PRO A 34 -5.31 12.02 -3.89
CA PRO A 34 -4.67 13.31 -4.09
C PRO A 34 -3.54 13.46 -3.06
N LEU A 35 -2.36 13.88 -3.51
CA LEU A 35 -1.24 14.26 -2.63
C LEU A 35 -1.20 15.77 -2.44
N ASP A 36 -1.45 16.51 -3.52
CA ASP A 36 -1.51 17.98 -3.57
C ASP A 36 -2.28 18.43 -4.82
N ASP A 37 -2.29 19.74 -5.08
CA ASP A 37 -3.01 20.36 -6.21
C ASP A 37 -2.52 19.90 -7.60
N THR A 38 -1.35 19.27 -7.68
CA THR A 38 -0.71 18.88 -8.95
C THR A 38 -0.48 17.38 -9.07
N ARG A 39 -0.59 16.63 -7.98
CA ARG A 39 -0.19 15.22 -7.92
C ARG A 39 -1.25 14.36 -7.24
N ALA A 40 -1.41 13.17 -7.82
CA ALA A 40 -2.15 12.08 -7.21
C ALA A 40 -1.32 10.79 -7.29
N VAL A 41 -1.52 9.90 -6.33
CA VAL A 41 -0.90 8.58 -6.29
C VAL A 41 -1.97 7.53 -6.59
N LEU A 42 -1.62 6.59 -7.48
CA LEU A 42 -2.45 5.46 -7.84
C LEU A 42 -1.91 4.21 -7.12
N THR A 43 -2.77 3.55 -6.36
CA THR A 43 -2.44 2.29 -5.69
C THR A 43 -3.45 1.21 -6.07
N LYS A 44 -3.00 -0.04 -6.08
CA LYS A 44 -3.90 -1.17 -6.31
C LYS A 44 -4.89 -1.26 -5.15
N HIS A 45 -6.18 -1.34 -5.44
CA HIS A 45 -7.17 -1.63 -4.42
C HIS A 45 -7.06 -3.12 -4.04
N PRO A 46 -6.77 -3.46 -2.78
CA PRO A 46 -6.71 -4.86 -2.37
C PRO A 46 -8.13 -5.45 -2.40
N THR A 47 -8.26 -6.68 -2.89
CA THR A 47 -9.52 -7.43 -2.83
C THR A 47 -9.82 -7.93 -1.43
N ASP A 48 -8.77 -8.15 -0.64
CA ASP A 48 -8.81 -8.57 0.75
C ASP A 48 -7.69 -7.82 1.50
N TYR A 49 -8.08 -6.95 2.43
CA TYR A 49 -7.14 -6.16 3.23
C TYR A 49 -6.40 -7.03 4.25
N VAL A 50 -7.02 -8.08 4.78
CA VAL A 50 -6.37 -8.98 5.75
C VAL A 50 -5.22 -9.67 5.06
N GLN A 51 -5.46 -10.31 3.91
CA GLN A 51 -4.38 -10.96 3.16
C GLN A 51 -3.33 -9.96 2.67
N ALA A 52 -3.72 -8.75 2.29
CA ALA A 52 -2.78 -7.75 1.78
C ALA A 52 -1.90 -7.14 2.88
N LEU A 53 -2.40 -7.03 4.11
CA LEU A 53 -1.69 -6.39 5.22
C LEU A 53 -1.04 -7.38 6.18
N GLN A 54 -1.48 -8.64 6.20
CA GLN A 54 -0.95 -9.66 7.09
C GLN A 54 0.55 -9.86 6.88
N GLY A 55 1.31 -9.80 7.98
CA GLY A 55 2.75 -10.01 7.96
C GLY A 55 3.56 -8.82 7.45
N LEU A 56 2.93 -7.72 7.04
CA LEU A 56 3.64 -6.46 6.83
C LEU A 56 4.36 -6.06 8.12
N GLY A 57 5.65 -5.72 8.01
CA GLY A 57 6.46 -5.33 9.15
C GLY A 57 6.91 -6.48 10.05
N LYS A 58 6.65 -7.76 9.70
CA LYS A 58 7.09 -8.91 10.50
C LYS A 58 8.60 -8.91 10.77
N GLU A 59 9.40 -8.61 9.76
CA GLU A 59 10.86 -8.57 9.89
C GLU A 59 11.33 -7.43 10.79
N VAL A 60 10.71 -6.25 10.65
CA VAL A 60 10.97 -5.09 11.51
C VAL A 60 10.55 -5.39 12.94
N TRP A 61 9.41 -6.03 13.14
CA TRP A 61 8.96 -6.47 14.45
C TRP A 61 9.96 -7.42 15.11
N GLN A 62 10.45 -8.39 14.35
CA GLN A 62 11.45 -9.34 14.83
C GLN A 62 12.78 -8.66 15.17
N SER A 63 13.25 -7.69 14.37
CA SER A 63 14.51 -6.98 14.63
C SER A 63 14.46 -6.09 15.87
N LEU A 64 13.27 -5.62 16.26
CA LEU A 64 13.04 -4.84 17.48
C LEU A 64 12.94 -5.71 18.75
N GLY A 65 13.20 -7.02 18.66
CA GLY A 65 13.10 -7.95 19.78
C GLY A 65 11.75 -8.67 19.88
N GLY A 66 10.85 -8.39 18.93
CA GLY A 66 9.60 -9.11 18.75
C GLY A 66 8.73 -9.18 20.00
N THR A 67 8.05 -10.32 20.13
CA THR A 67 7.06 -10.54 21.18
C THR A 67 7.66 -10.51 22.58
N ASP A 68 8.86 -11.06 22.77
CA ASP A 68 9.47 -11.19 24.10
C ASP A 68 9.81 -9.83 24.70
N THR A 69 10.47 -8.96 23.92
CA THR A 69 10.81 -7.60 24.35
C THR A 69 9.55 -6.77 24.62
N TYR A 70 8.53 -6.90 23.77
CA TYR A 70 7.27 -6.18 23.96
C TYR A 70 6.53 -6.61 25.22
N ILE A 71 6.36 -7.91 25.46
CA ILE A 71 5.66 -8.41 26.66
C ILE A 71 6.38 -7.98 27.94
N LEU A 72 7.72 -7.97 27.95
CA LEU A 72 8.49 -7.52 29.11
C LEU A 72 8.29 -6.03 29.40
N GLN A 73 8.29 -5.20 28.37
CA GLN A 73 8.02 -3.76 28.51
C GLN A 73 6.60 -3.50 29.01
N GLU A 74 5.61 -4.18 28.43
CA GLU A 74 4.21 -4.05 28.82
C GLU A 74 3.99 -4.48 30.28
N ARG A 75 4.60 -5.59 30.73
CA ARG A 75 4.50 -5.99 32.14
C ARG A 75 5.13 -4.97 33.08
N SER A 76 6.29 -4.45 32.71
CA SER A 76 7.03 -3.46 33.52
C SER A 76 6.30 -2.13 33.64
N SER A 77 5.43 -1.77 32.69
CA SER A 77 4.62 -0.55 32.77
C SER A 77 3.40 -0.69 33.70
N TRP A 78 2.95 -1.92 33.98
CA TRP A 78 1.80 -2.20 34.85
C TRP A 78 2.22 -2.37 36.33
N ASP A 79 3.50 -2.63 36.60
CA ASP A 79 4.06 -2.71 37.96
C ASP A 79 4.44 -1.32 38.55
N LYS A 80 4.00 -0.23 37.91
CA LYS A 80 4.12 1.17 38.36
C LYS A 80 2.78 1.72 38.83
#